data_AF-A0A349PJJ1-F1
#
_entry.id   AF-A0A349PJJ1-F1
#
_cell.length_a   1.000
_cell.length_b   1.000
_cell.length_c   1.000
_cell.angle_alpha   90.00
_cell.angle_beta   90.00
_cell.angle_gamma   90.00
#
_symmetry.space_group_name_H-M   'P 1'
#
loop_
_entity.id
_entity.type
_entity.pdbx_description
1 polymer ?
#
loop_
_entity_poly.entity_id
_entity_poly.type
_entity_poly.pdbx_seq_one_letter_code
_entity_poly.pdbx_strand_id
1 'polypeptide(L)'
;MNAKIKKENGIVFTPEWVVDFMVEEIFNSQKIRGDEKILDAGCGEGVFVTIAAQKFSKITGKKIENVVEENIYFADISEEYIEKTKQNLQKISENKIKKFNAITDDFCFHDFNKKSHAGSGVSPELFSSGKLL
;
A
#
# COMPACT_ATOMS: atom_id res chain seq x y z
N MET A 1 -9.69 19.71 -2.36
CA MET A 1 -8.82 20.47 -1.42
C MET A 1 -8.17 21.67 -2.09
N ASN A 2 -8.04 22.78 -1.35
CA ASN A 2 -7.35 24.01 -1.78
C ASN A 2 -5.82 23.78 -1.86
N ALA A 3 -5.13 24.37 -2.85
CA ALA A 3 -3.68 24.25 -3.04
C ALA A 3 -2.84 24.72 -1.84
N LYS A 4 -3.34 25.70 -1.07
CA LYS A 4 -2.66 26.21 0.13
C LYS A 4 -2.62 25.15 1.25
N ILE A 5 -3.76 24.46 1.45
CA ILE A 5 -3.93 23.36 2.40
C ILE A 5 -3.02 22.17 2.00
N LYS A 6 -2.90 21.87 0.70
CA LYS A 6 -2.01 20.81 0.21
C LYS A 6 -0.54 21.06 0.60
N LYS A 7 -0.08 22.30 0.41
CA LYS A 7 1.31 22.67 0.71
C LYS A 7 1.60 22.70 2.21
N GLU A 8 0.67 23.23 3.00
CA GLU A 8 0.81 23.31 4.47
C GLU A 8 0.82 21.91 5.12
N ASN A 9 0.10 20.96 4.53
CA ASN A 9 0.05 19.57 5.00
C ASN A 9 1.07 18.63 4.31
N GLY A 10 2.03 19.17 3.55
CA GLY A 10 3.08 18.37 2.91
C GLY A 10 2.58 17.37 1.84
N ILE A 11 1.40 17.60 1.25
CA ILE A 11 0.84 16.73 0.21
C ILE A 11 1.65 16.94 -1.08
N VAL A 12 2.52 15.98 -1.38
CA VAL A 12 3.35 15.93 -2.59
C VAL A 12 2.89 14.77 -3.46
N PHE A 13 2.61 15.05 -4.73
CA PHE A 13 2.24 14.01 -5.70
C PHE A 13 3.49 13.53 -6.43
N THR A 14 3.82 12.26 -6.28
CA THR A 14 4.91 11.61 -7.01
C THR A 14 4.41 11.22 -8.41
N PRO A 15 5.08 11.65 -9.49
CA PRO A 15 4.71 11.24 -10.84
C PRO A 15 4.78 9.71 -11.00
N GLU A 16 3.82 9.11 -11.70
CA GLU A 16 3.70 7.64 -11.85
C GLU A 16 4.99 6.98 -12.36
N TRP A 17 5.71 7.60 -13.29
CA TRP A 17 6.95 7.04 -13.84
C TRP A 17 8.08 6.94 -12.81
N VAL A 18 8.12 7.86 -11.83
CA VAL A 18 9.09 7.81 -10.72
C VAL A 18 8.76 6.63 -9.82
N VAL A 19 7.47 6.47 -9.51
CA VAL A 19 6.99 5.34 -8.69
C VAL A 19 7.24 4.01 -9.39
N ASP A 20 6.95 3.92 -10.69
CA ASP A 20 7.23 2.74 -11.51
C ASP A 20 8.71 2.34 -11.44
N PHE A 21 9.61 3.31 -11.62
CA PHE A 21 11.04 3.11 -11.48
C PHE A 21 11.43 2.63 -10.08
N MET A 22 10.95 3.29 -9.02
CA MET A 22 11.29 2.92 -7.64
C MET A 22 10.85 1.49 -7.29
N VAL A 23 9.61 1.12 -7.63
CA VAL A 23 9.08 -0.22 -7.36
C VAL A 23 9.84 -1.28 -8.16
N GLU A 24 10.17 -0.98 -9.42
CA GLU A 24 10.96 -1.88 -10.28
C GLU A 24 12.35 -2.15 -9.67
N GLU A 25 13.07 -1.11 -9.24
CA GLU A 25 14.38 -1.25 -8.59
C GLU A 25 14.28 -2.07 -7.29
N ILE A 26 13.25 -1.81 -6.47
CA ILE A 26 13.01 -2.57 -5.25
C ILE A 26 12.79 -4.05 -5.57
N PHE A 27 11.95 -4.39 -6.55
CA PHE A 27 11.70 -5.78 -6.91
C PHE A 27 12.89 -6.47 -7.57
N ASN A 28 13.67 -5.76 -8.38
CA ASN A 28 14.88 -6.31 -9.01
C ASN A 28 16.03 -6.54 -8.03
N SER A 29 16.08 -5.77 -6.93
CA SER A 29 17.09 -5.95 -5.88
C SER A 29 16.90 -7.22 -5.03
N GLN A 30 15.82 -7.98 -5.24
CA GLN A 30 15.43 -9.08 -4.37
C GLN A 30 14.86 -10.29 -5.14
N LYS A 31 14.99 -11.47 -4.56
CA LYS A 31 14.34 -12.68 -5.08
C LYS A 31 12.91 -12.77 -4.55
N ILE A 32 11.94 -12.40 -5.39
CA ILE A 32 10.51 -12.50 -5.11
C ILE A 32 10.04 -13.95 -5.11
N ARG A 33 9.27 -14.35 -4.09
CA ARG A 33 8.75 -15.70 -3.85
C ARG A 33 7.21 -15.76 -3.91
N GLY A 34 6.54 -14.62 -3.78
CA GLY A 34 5.08 -14.47 -3.86
C GLY A 34 4.38 -14.36 -2.51
N ASP A 35 5.07 -14.56 -1.40
CA ASP A 35 4.56 -14.43 -0.03
C ASP A 35 4.95 -13.10 0.64
N GLU A 36 5.69 -12.24 -0.07
CA GLU A 36 6.13 -10.95 0.43
C GLU A 36 4.97 -10.05 0.86
N LYS A 37 5.22 -9.28 1.91
CA LYS A 37 4.31 -8.27 2.44
C LYS A 37 4.83 -6.90 2.05
N ILE A 38 4.03 -6.16 1.30
CA ILE A 38 4.36 -4.86 0.74
C ILE A 38 3.53 -3.82 1.48
N LEU A 39 4.20 -2.85 2.09
CA LEU A 39 3.56 -1.80 2.88
C LEU A 39 3.92 -0.41 2.32
N ASP A 40 2.90 0.42 2.12
CA ASP A 40 3.02 1.85 1.84
C ASP A 40 2.41 2.65 3.01
N ALA A 41 3.26 3.36 3.74
CA ALA A 41 2.90 4.13 4.91
C ALA A 41 2.81 5.63 4.56
N GLY A 42 1.60 6.18 4.55
CA GLY A 42 1.29 7.49 3.97
C GLY A 42 0.90 7.38 2.49
N CYS A 43 0.05 6.41 2.18
CA CYS A 43 -0.19 5.98 0.80
C CYS A 43 -0.88 7.03 -0.10
N GLY A 44 -1.52 8.06 0.48
CA GLY A 44 -2.24 9.09 -0.26
C GLY A 44 -3.28 8.47 -1.22
N GLU A 45 -3.21 8.81 -2.50
CA GLU A 45 -4.11 8.24 -3.52
C GLU A 45 -3.72 6.81 -3.98
N GLY A 46 -2.68 6.23 -3.38
CA GLY A 46 -2.33 4.82 -3.55
C GLY A 46 -1.54 4.51 -4.83
N VAL A 47 -0.75 5.46 -5.33
CA VAL A 47 0.03 5.29 -6.57
C VAL A 47 1.07 4.17 -6.40
N PHE A 48 1.81 4.17 -5.29
CA PHE A 48 2.79 3.12 -4.96
C PHE A 48 2.14 1.74 -4.85
N VAL A 49 1.07 1.60 -4.06
CA VAL A 49 0.40 0.30 -3.94
C VAL A 49 -0.25 -0.21 -5.22
N THR A 50 -0.78 0.68 -6.06
CA THR A 50 -1.39 0.29 -7.34
C THR A 50 -0.33 -0.26 -8.29
N ILE A 51 0.78 0.44 -8.44
CA ILE A 51 1.90 0.01 -9.29
C ILE A 51 2.57 -1.26 -8.73
N ALA A 52 2.78 -1.31 -7.41
CA ALA A 52 3.32 -2.49 -6.73
C ALA A 52 2.44 -3.73 -6.93
N ALA A 53 1.12 -3.60 -6.79
CA ALA A 53 0.18 -4.70 -7.03
C ALA A 53 0.27 -5.23 -8.47
N GLN A 54 0.32 -4.33 -9.46
CA GLN A 54 0.43 -4.71 -10.87
C GLN A 54 1.75 -5.41 -11.19
N LYS A 55 2.88 -4.85 -10.75
CA LYS A 55 4.20 -5.46 -10.99
C LYS A 55 4.35 -6.78 -10.24
N PHE A 56 3.91 -6.85 -8.98
CA PHE A 56 3.99 -8.07 -8.19
C PHE A 56 3.10 -9.19 -8.78
N SER A 57 1.91 -8.84 -9.27
CA SER A 57 1.05 -9.77 -10.01
C SER A 57 1.75 -10.31 -11.27
N LYS A 58 2.41 -9.45 -12.06
CA LYS A 58 3.19 -9.87 -13.24
C LYS A 58 4.34 -10.80 -12.88
N ILE A 59 5.10 -10.49 -11.82
CA ILE A 59 6.26 -11.28 -11.40
C ILE A 59 5.85 -12.66 -10.88
N THR A 60 4.78 -12.71 -10.09
CA THR A 60 4.35 -13.92 -9.38
C THR A 60 3.32 -14.76 -10.14
N GLY A 61 2.68 -14.18 -11.16
CA GLY A 61 1.54 -14.77 -11.86
C GLY A 61 0.24 -14.79 -11.04
N LYS A 62 0.23 -14.21 -9.83
CA LYS A 62 -1.00 -14.09 -9.03
C LYS A 62 -1.96 -13.09 -9.68
N LYS A 63 -3.26 -13.30 -9.52
CA LYS A 63 -4.29 -12.33 -9.91
C LYS A 63 -4.23 -11.09 -9.00
N ILE A 64 -4.58 -9.92 -9.54
CA ILE A 64 -4.50 -8.64 -8.83
C ILE A 64 -5.29 -8.66 -7.53
N GLU A 65 -6.52 -9.18 -7.53
CA GLU A 65 -7.34 -9.28 -6.33
C GLU A 65 -6.66 -10.11 -5.23
N ASN A 66 -6.00 -11.21 -5.59
CA ASN A 66 -5.28 -12.04 -4.62
C ASN A 66 -4.04 -11.31 -4.10
N VAL A 67 -3.31 -10.60 -4.97
CA VAL A 67 -2.17 -9.77 -4.55
C VAL A 67 -2.63 -8.70 -3.56
N VAL A 68 -3.75 -8.03 -3.82
CA VAL A 68 -4.26 -6.99 -2.90
C VAL A 68 -4.70 -7.59 -1.57
N GLU A 69 -5.43 -8.70 -1.59
CA GLU A 69 -5.95 -9.36 -0.39
C GLU A 69 -4.84 -9.94 0.51
N GLU A 70 -3.78 -10.48 -0.10
CA GLU A 70 -2.74 -11.25 0.59
C GLU A 70 -1.43 -10.49 0.81
N ASN A 71 -1.03 -9.62 -0.12
CA ASN A 71 0.33 -9.07 -0.18
C ASN A 71 0.39 -7.56 0.07
N ILE A 72 -0.65 -6.80 -0.28
CA ILE A 72 -0.66 -5.33 -0.19
C ILE A 72 -1.25 -4.86 1.13
N TYR A 73 -0.51 -3.96 1.78
CA TYR A 73 -0.88 -3.26 3.00
C TYR A 73 -0.66 -1.77 2.79
N PHE A 74 -1.55 -0.94 3.31
CA PHE A 74 -1.41 0.50 3.19
C PHE A 74 -1.99 1.23 4.37
N ALA A 75 -1.36 2.34 4.73
CA ALA A 75 -1.81 3.19 5.80
C ALA A 75 -1.81 4.65 5.36
N ASP A 76 -2.77 5.42 5.87
CA ASP A 76 -2.80 6.87 5.74
C ASP A 76 -3.59 7.46 6.90
N ILE A 77 -3.23 8.66 7.33
CA ILE A 77 -3.96 9.36 8.39
C ILE A 77 -5.36 9.81 7.91
N SER A 78 -5.53 9.98 6.60
CA SER A 78 -6.78 10.44 5.98
C SER A 78 -7.63 9.26 5.50
N GLU A 79 -8.83 9.14 6.06
CA GLU A 79 -9.83 8.17 5.60
C GLU A 79 -10.22 8.36 4.13
N GLU A 80 -10.23 9.61 3.64
CA GLU A 80 -10.48 9.93 2.23
C GLU A 80 -9.45 9.26 1.31
N TYR A 81 -8.17 9.29 1.72
CA TYR A 81 -7.08 8.68 0.96
C TYR A 81 -7.11 7.17 1.01
N ILE A 82 -7.46 6.59 2.16
CA ILE A 82 -7.71 5.15 2.28
C ILE A 82 -8.81 4.71 1.32
N GLU A 83 -9.94 5.41 1.27
CA GLU A 83 -11.05 5.04 0.39
C GLU A 83 -10.70 5.25 -1.08
N LYS A 84 -9.99 6.33 -1.41
CA LYS A 84 -9.49 6.59 -2.76
C LYS A 84 -8.55 5.47 -3.25
N THR A 85 -7.66 5.02 -2.37
CA THR A 85 -6.73 3.93 -2.65
C THR A 85 -7.48 2.62 -2.92
N LYS A 86 -8.49 2.27 -2.11
CA LYS A 86 -9.34 1.09 -2.36
C LYS A 86 -10.03 1.16 -3.72
N GLN A 87 -10.57 2.32 -4.09
CA GLN A 87 -11.20 2.51 -5.40
C GLN A 87 -10.20 2.35 -6.55
N ASN A 88 -8.99 2.88 -6.40
CA ASN A 88 -7.94 2.77 -7.42
C ASN A 88 -7.45 1.33 -7.58
N LEU A 89 -7.25 0.60 -6.47
CA LEU A 89 -6.95 -0.83 -6.48
C LEU A 89 -8.09 -1.65 -7.12
N GLN A 90 -9.35 -1.34 -6.81
CA GLN A 90 -10.48 -2.03 -7.42
C GLN A 90 -10.58 -1.79 -8.94
N LYS A 91 -10.19 -0.61 -9.45
CA LYS A 91 -10.20 -0.30 -10.90
C LYS A 91 -9.19 -1.12 -11.70
N ILE A 92 -8.06 -1.49 -11.09
CA ILE A 92 -7.02 -2.29 -11.76
C ILE A 92 -7.26 -3.80 -11.63
N SER A 93 -8.27 -4.20 -10.85
CA SER A 93 -8.65 -5.59 -10.63
C SER A 93 -9.87 -5.94 -11.47
N GLU A 94 -9.80 -7.04 -12.22
CA GLU A 94 -10.95 -7.55 -12.99
C GLU A 94 -12.03 -8.11 -12.06
N ASN A 95 -11.62 -8.74 -10.95
CA ASN A 95 -12.53 -9.31 -9.97
C ASN A 95 -12.72 -8.37 -8.77
N LYS A 96 -13.84 -8.55 -8.08
CA LYS A 96 -14.12 -7.81 -6.84
C LYS A 96 -13.11 -8.21 -5.76
N ILE A 97 -12.41 -7.22 -5.21
CA ILE A 97 -11.52 -7.37 -4.07
C ILE A 97 -12.39 -7.50 -2.82
N LYS A 98 -12.22 -8.59 -2.07
CA LYS A 98 -13.03 -8.92 -0.89
C LYS A 98 -12.47 -8.29 0.37
N LYS A 99 -11.15 -8.06 0.41
CA LYS A 99 -10.44 -7.57 1.59
C LYS A 99 -9.37 -6.56 1.20
N PHE A 100 -9.35 -5.43 1.90
CA PHE A 100 -8.27 -4.45 1.83
C PHE A 100 -7.56 -4.41 3.18
N ASN A 101 -6.24 -4.59 3.20
CA ASN A 101 -5.43 -4.50 4.43
C ASN A 101 -5.03 -3.03 4.70
N ALA A 102 -6.05 -2.19 4.96
CA ALA A 102 -5.90 -0.75 5.14
C ALA A 102 -5.87 -0.37 6.63
N ILE A 103 -5.03 0.60 7.00
CA ILE A 103 -5.03 1.23 8.32
C ILE A 103 -5.29 2.73 8.17
N THR A 104 -6.31 3.25 8.84
CA THR A 104 -6.48 4.70 8.99
C THR A 104 -5.89 5.13 10.33
N ASP A 105 -4.64 5.59 10.34
CA ASP A 105 -3.97 6.01 11.57
C ASP A 105 -2.76 6.91 11.29
N ASP A 106 -2.31 7.63 12.31
CA ASP A 106 -1.04 8.34 12.29
C ASP A 106 0.11 7.33 12.43
N PHE A 107 0.76 7.03 11.32
CA PHE A 107 1.86 6.07 11.25
C PHE A 107 3.04 6.42 12.18
N CYS A 108 3.30 7.70 12.45
CA CYS A 108 4.44 8.14 13.26
C CYS A 108 4.23 7.90 14.76
N PHE A 109 2.98 7.86 15.22
CA PHE A 109 2.63 7.66 16.63
C PHE A 109 1.88 6.35 16.88
N HIS A 110 1.73 5.53 15.85
CA HIS A 110 1.08 4.24 15.96
C HIS A 110 1.89 3.28 16.84
N ASP A 111 1.28 2.79 17.91
CA ASP A 111 1.89 1.78 18.79
C ASP A 111 1.74 0.38 18.17
N PHE A 112 2.73 0.00 17.37
CA PHE A 112 2.81 -1.33 16.75
C PHE A 112 2.92 -2.48 17.76
N ASN A 113 3.11 -2.22 19.06
CA ASN A 113 3.24 -3.26 20.10
C ASN A 113 1.92 -3.61 20.82
N LYS A 114 0.84 -2.87 20.58
CA LYS A 114 -0.47 -3.21 21.18
C LYS A 114 -1.08 -4.42 20.47
N LYS A 115 -1.34 -5.49 21.24
CA LYS A 115 -1.95 -6.78 20.82
C LYS A 115 -3.40 -6.67 20.28
N SER A 116 -3.95 -5.48 20.07
CA SER A 116 -5.36 -5.26 19.76
C SER A 116 -5.63 -5.02 18.27
N HIS A 117 -4.93 -5.71 17.37
CA HIS A 117 -5.01 -5.45 15.92
C HIS A 117 -5.57 -6.64 15.13
N ALA A 118 -6.24 -7.55 15.83
CA ALA A 118 -6.95 -8.70 15.25
C ALA A 118 -8.03 -8.29 14.21
N GLY A 119 -8.38 -7.01 14.11
CA GLY A 119 -9.32 -6.47 13.12
C GLY A 119 -8.69 -5.74 11.92
N SER A 120 -7.44 -5.24 12.01
CA SER A 120 -6.79 -4.48 10.92
C SER A 120 -5.82 -5.33 10.08
N GLY A 121 -5.51 -6.56 10.52
CA GLY A 121 -4.71 -7.51 9.76
C GLY A 121 -3.22 -7.17 9.67
N VAL A 122 -2.76 -6.14 10.39
CA VAL A 122 -1.37 -5.69 10.39
C VAL A 122 -0.73 -6.12 11.71
N SER A 123 0.09 -7.17 11.63
CA SER A 123 0.86 -7.67 12.78
C SER A 123 2.14 -6.85 12.96
N PRO A 124 2.69 -6.78 14.18
CA PRO A 124 4.05 -6.26 14.42
C PRO A 124 5.11 -6.99 13.57
N GLU A 125 4.83 -8.25 13.19
CA GLU A 125 5.63 -9.03 12.26
C GLU A 125 5.68 -8.37 10.87
N LEU A 126 4.58 -7.77 10.38
CA LEU A 126 4.58 -7.03 9.12
C LEU A 126 5.56 -5.84 9.12
N PHE A 127 5.90 -5.29 10.28
CA PHE A 127 6.88 -4.20 10.40
C PHE A 127 8.31 -4.68 10.58
N SER A 128 8.49 -5.91 11.05
CA SER A 128 9.81 -6.54 11.18
C SER A 128 10.17 -7.43 9.98
N SER A 129 9.18 -7.84 9.18
CA SER A 129 9.30 -8.72 8.01
C SER A 129 8.79 -8.09 6.70
N GLY A 130 7.95 -7.05 6.76
CA GLY A 130 7.45 -6.35 5.58
C GLY A 130 8.47 -5.34 5.08
N LYS A 131 8.55 -5.23 3.75
CA LYS A 131 9.45 -4.28 3.11
C LYS A 131 8.66 -2.99 2.86
N LEU A 132 9.10 -1.92 3.50
CA LEU A 132 8.54 -0.58 3.33
C LEU A 132 8.84 -0.11 1.90
N LEU A 133 7.81 0.30 1.18
CA LEU A 133 7.94 1.10 -0.05
C LEU A 133 8.26 2.56 0.30
#